data_AF-A0A5J4NY78-F1
#
_entry.id   AF-A0A5J4NY78-F1
#
_cell.length_a   1.000
_cell.length_b   1.000
_cell.length_c   1.000
_cell.angle_alpha   90.00
_cell.angle_beta   90.00
_cell.angle_gamma   90.00
#
_symmetry.space_group_name_H-M   'P 1'
#
loop_
_entity.id
_entity.type
_entity.pdbx_description
1 polymer ?
#
loop_
_entity_poly.entity_id
_entity_poly.type
_entity_poly.pdbx_seq_one_letter_code
_entity_poly.pdbx_strand_id
1 'polypeptide(L)'
;MPRVQYVGRPSLSFYGKYLSEIAKNLKTRGVGRVVVKETETAKHMEPCYYVLSRIEPLMSDTSNVRCRAWGQRIFRGRDLGAVRLEGTHEPDWRLLSTTEANALLALAADSKQSAQDEHISCVAPMPPLLALHLRRNGRFPESTLKAVEGLPKCDTPETVREASGFLLLTRMWEDPTSFKVVQVPLTPNSNEQSRIHPPYTVASSDDLVRKRNLDRDFYYIRRSDTPGLYWKVITTRSSIQTEHPIAPSDQNFPSSTPTHKTKPSES
;
A
#
# COMPACT_ATOMS: atom_id res chain seq x y z
N MET A 1 -29.61 1.64 12.77
CA MET A 1 -28.13 1.49 12.89
C MET A 1 -27.60 0.91 11.59
N PRO A 2 -26.48 1.39 11.02
CA PRO A 2 -25.93 0.85 9.77
C PRO A 2 -25.45 -0.59 9.95
N ARG A 3 -25.65 -1.44 8.93
CA ARG A 3 -25.23 -2.86 8.96
C ARG A 3 -23.72 -2.93 8.74
N VAL A 4 -23.01 -3.48 9.72
CA VAL A 4 -21.56 -3.68 9.67
C VAL A 4 -21.27 -5.14 9.30
N GLN A 5 -20.47 -5.34 8.26
CA GLN A 5 -19.89 -6.64 7.94
C GLN A 5 -18.37 -6.59 8.11
N TYR A 6 -17.81 -7.58 8.78
CA TYR A 6 -16.37 -7.77 8.90
C TYR A 6 -15.86 -8.50 7.68
N VAL A 7 -14.97 -7.86 6.91
CA VAL A 7 -14.39 -8.43 5.70
C VAL A 7 -12.88 -8.41 5.84
N GLY A 8 -12.26 -9.58 5.80
CA GLY A 8 -10.80 -9.74 5.86
C GLY A 8 -10.40 -11.04 6.54
N ARG A 9 -9.09 -11.31 6.55
CA ARG A 9 -8.50 -12.35 7.40
C ARG A 9 -7.99 -11.68 8.67
N PRO A 10 -8.18 -12.27 9.87
CA PRO A 10 -7.48 -11.78 11.05
C PRO A 10 -5.99 -11.76 10.74
N SER A 11 -5.33 -10.63 10.99
CA SER A 11 -3.91 -10.45 10.71
C SER A 11 -3.10 -11.35 11.62
N LEU A 12 -2.79 -12.55 11.14
CA LEU A 12 -2.08 -13.60 11.86
C LEU A 12 -0.57 -13.33 12.01
N SER A 13 -0.08 -12.20 11.50
CA SER A 13 1.36 -11.93 11.32
C SER A 13 1.95 -10.89 12.28
N PHE A 14 1.17 -10.40 13.24
CA PHE A 14 1.67 -9.43 14.23
C PHE A 14 2.06 -10.16 15.53
N TYR A 15 3.30 -9.95 15.97
CA TYR A 15 3.88 -10.64 17.13
C TYR A 15 4.25 -9.69 18.28
N GLY A 16 3.94 -8.39 18.14
CA GLY A 16 4.32 -7.35 19.10
C GLY A 16 3.20 -6.95 20.06
N LYS A 17 3.43 -5.84 20.76
CA LYS A 17 2.44 -5.18 21.63
C LYS A 17 1.93 -3.90 20.97
N TYR A 18 0.85 -3.34 21.52
CA TYR A 18 0.39 -2.03 21.10
C TYR A 18 1.33 -0.94 21.63
N LEU A 19 1.61 0.06 20.78
CA LEU A 19 2.49 1.17 21.17
C LEU A 19 1.93 1.96 22.38
N SER A 20 0.61 2.08 22.46
CA SER A 20 -0.07 2.74 23.58
C SER A 20 0.12 2.00 24.90
N GLU A 21 0.13 0.67 24.90
CA GLU A 21 0.38 -0.15 26.10
C GLU A 21 1.82 -0.01 26.58
N ILE A 22 2.78 -0.06 25.65
CA ILE A 22 4.19 0.19 25.95
C ILE A 22 4.35 1.58 26.57
N ALA A 23 3.79 2.61 25.94
CA ALA A 23 3.91 3.99 26.39
C ALA A 23 3.26 4.22 27.77
N LYS A 24 2.13 3.56 28.07
CA LYS A 24 1.44 3.68 29.36
C LYS A 24 2.28 3.17 30.54
N ASN A 25 3.07 2.13 30.31
CA ASN A 25 3.89 1.49 31.35
C ASN A 25 5.23 2.20 31.60
N LEU A 26 5.60 3.18 30.76
CA LEU A 26 6.87 3.88 30.86
C LEU A 26 6.71 5.27 31.47
N LYS A 27 7.71 5.68 32.27
CA LYS A 27 7.83 7.07 32.72
C LYS A 27 7.93 8.00 31.51
N THR A 28 7.35 9.20 31.62
CA THR A 28 7.27 10.21 30.55
C THR A 28 6.74 9.66 29.22
N ARG A 29 5.93 8.59 29.24
CA ARG A 29 5.42 7.89 28.04
C ARG A 29 6.51 7.35 27.12
N GLY A 30 7.70 7.05 27.66
CA GLY A 30 8.78 6.42 26.91
C GLY A 30 9.52 7.36 25.95
N VAL A 31 9.45 8.68 26.15
CA VAL A 31 10.23 9.65 25.37
C VAL A 31 11.73 9.35 25.47
N GLY A 32 12.42 9.34 24.32
CA GLY A 32 13.83 8.98 24.18
C GLY A 32 14.11 7.48 24.11
N ARG A 33 13.09 6.61 24.25
CA ARG A 33 13.27 5.17 24.11
C ARG A 33 13.19 4.74 22.65
N VAL A 34 13.96 3.71 22.33
CA VAL A 34 13.97 3.08 21.00
C VAL A 34 12.93 1.98 20.94
N VAL A 35 12.07 2.03 19.94
CA VAL A 35 11.08 0.99 19.62
C VAL A 35 11.26 0.51 18.20
N VAL A 36 10.84 -0.72 17.96
CA VAL A 36 10.98 -1.40 16.66
C VAL A 36 9.64 -2.01 16.28
N LYS A 37 9.38 -2.10 14.97
CA LYS A 37 8.29 -2.90 14.42
C LYS A 37 8.82 -4.27 14.01
N GLU A 38 8.23 -5.33 14.55
CA GLU A 38 8.72 -6.69 14.31
C GLU A 38 8.56 -7.08 12.84
N THR A 39 7.49 -6.63 12.16
CA THR A 39 7.33 -6.86 10.72
C THR A 39 8.40 -6.17 9.87
N GLU A 40 8.86 -4.98 10.26
CA GLU A 40 9.92 -4.26 9.53
C GLU A 40 11.27 -4.93 9.73
N THR A 41 11.58 -5.36 10.96
CA THR A 41 12.82 -6.09 11.28
C THR A 41 12.87 -7.49 10.69
N ALA A 42 11.72 -8.18 10.59
CA ALA A 42 11.66 -9.47 9.91
C ALA A 42 11.86 -9.34 8.38
N LYS A 43 11.46 -8.20 7.80
CA LYS A 43 11.54 -7.96 6.36
C LYS A 43 12.91 -7.43 5.91
N HIS A 44 13.56 -6.63 6.74
CA HIS A 44 14.80 -5.93 6.42
C HIS A 44 15.92 -6.31 7.38
N MET A 45 17.06 -6.74 6.83
CA MET A 45 18.24 -7.04 7.62
C MET A 45 18.93 -5.77 8.14
N GLU A 46 18.70 -4.63 7.48
CA GLU A 46 19.26 -3.35 7.87
C GLU A 46 18.55 -2.77 9.11
N PRO A 47 19.25 -1.96 9.93
CA PRO A 47 18.67 -1.43 11.16
C PRO A 47 17.46 -0.54 10.88
N CYS A 48 16.31 -0.93 11.44
CA CYS A 48 15.05 -0.19 11.37
C CYS A 48 14.53 0.03 12.79
N TYR A 49 14.45 1.28 13.22
CA TYR A 49 13.96 1.63 14.55
C TYR A 49 13.41 3.05 14.62
N TYR A 50 12.71 3.33 15.72
CA TYR A 50 12.06 4.60 15.99
C TYR A 50 12.50 5.10 17.36
N VAL A 51 12.93 6.36 17.43
CA VAL A 51 13.21 7.04 18.70
C VAL A 51 11.99 7.89 19.06
N LEU A 52 11.30 7.52 20.13
CA LEU A 52 10.05 8.18 20.53
C LEU A 52 10.31 9.61 21.01
N SER A 53 9.61 10.60 20.46
CA SER A 53 9.72 12.00 20.89
C SER A 53 8.49 12.48 21.65
N ARG A 54 7.28 12.13 21.17
CA ARG A 54 6.00 12.51 21.80
C ARG A 54 4.97 11.43 21.56
N ILE A 55 4.21 11.07 22.59
CA ILE A 55 3.07 10.17 22.48
C ILE A 55 1.85 10.79 23.16
N GLU A 56 0.75 10.85 22.41
CA GLU A 56 -0.54 11.31 22.86
C GLU A 56 -1.57 10.18 22.73
N PRO A 57 -2.09 9.66 23.85
CA PRO A 57 -3.20 8.73 23.81
C PRO A 57 -4.44 9.44 23.27
N LEU A 58 -5.21 8.74 22.44
CA LEU A 58 -6.45 9.29 21.90
C LEU A 58 -7.58 9.07 22.90
N MET A 59 -7.92 10.10 23.70
CA MET A 59 -8.93 9.98 24.77
C MET A 59 -10.36 9.66 24.27
N SER A 60 -10.64 9.92 22.99
CA SER A 60 -11.92 9.60 22.36
C SER A 60 -12.08 8.10 22.04
N ASP A 61 -11.02 7.31 22.17
CA ASP A 61 -11.02 5.89 21.86
C ASP A 61 -11.30 5.06 23.10
N THR A 62 -12.48 4.45 23.16
CA THR A 62 -12.89 3.57 24.26
C THR A 62 -12.01 2.34 24.38
N SER A 63 -11.38 1.90 23.29
CA SER A 63 -10.47 0.75 23.31
C SER A 63 -9.14 1.07 23.97
N ASN A 64 -8.81 2.36 24.15
CA ASN A 64 -7.56 2.79 24.78
C ASN A 64 -6.28 2.32 24.05
N VAL A 65 -6.43 1.81 22.81
CA VAL A 65 -5.36 1.25 21.97
C VAL A 65 -4.75 2.33 21.07
N ARG A 66 -5.53 3.27 20.54
CA ARG A 66 -4.99 4.31 19.63
C ARG A 66 -4.16 5.34 20.38
N CYS A 67 -3.03 5.69 19.77
CA CYS A 67 -2.27 6.87 20.14
C CYS A 67 -1.75 7.58 18.88
N ARG A 68 -1.51 8.89 19.00
CA ARG A 68 -0.71 9.65 18.05
C ARG A 68 0.71 9.69 18.60
N ALA A 69 1.64 9.15 17.84
CA ALA A 69 3.04 9.12 18.22
C ALA A 69 3.89 9.85 17.17
N TRP A 70 4.92 10.54 17.65
CA TRP A 70 5.95 11.19 16.86
C TRP A 70 7.30 10.69 17.34
N GLY A 71 8.24 10.64 16.42
CA GLY A 71 9.58 10.16 16.72
C GLY A 71 10.51 10.32 15.54
N GLN A 72 11.80 10.20 15.81
CA GLN A 72 12.81 10.10 14.77
C GLN A 72 12.74 8.69 14.18
N ARG A 73 12.54 8.60 12.86
CA ARG A 73 12.45 7.31 12.17
C ARG A 73 13.76 7.01 11.48
N ILE A 74 14.39 5.91 11.86
CA ILE A 74 15.55 5.37 11.16
C ILE A 74 15.07 4.14 10.40
N PHE A 75 15.18 4.17 9.08
CA PHE A 75 14.73 3.10 8.22
C PHE A 75 15.88 2.62 7.33
N ARG A 76 16.21 1.34 7.43
CA ARG A 76 17.32 0.69 6.72
C ARG A 76 18.65 1.45 6.84
N GLY A 77 18.96 1.91 8.06
CA GLY A 77 20.15 2.68 8.40
C GLY A 77 20.09 4.17 8.05
N ARG A 78 19.00 4.67 7.43
CA ARG A 78 18.87 6.08 7.07
C ARG A 78 17.96 6.83 8.01
N ASP A 79 18.38 8.02 8.41
CA ASP A 79 17.56 8.91 9.19
C ASP A 79 16.54 9.64 8.29
N LEU A 80 15.25 9.38 8.51
CA LEU A 80 14.13 10.05 7.84
C LEU A 80 13.64 11.27 8.65
N GLY A 81 14.29 11.60 9.76
CA GLY A 81 13.96 12.72 10.62
C GLY A 81 12.74 12.46 11.50
N ALA A 82 12.21 13.54 12.08
CA ALA A 82 11.07 13.50 12.97
C ALA A 82 9.75 13.37 12.17
N VAL A 83 9.14 12.19 12.21
CA VAL A 83 7.92 11.86 11.47
C VAL A 83 6.82 11.42 12.43
N ARG A 84 5.57 11.58 12.02
CA ARG A 84 4.42 10.98 12.71
C ARG A 84 4.40 9.47 12.43
N LEU A 85 4.39 8.65 13.48
CA LEU A 85 4.40 7.20 13.34
C LEU A 85 3.06 6.71 12.78
N GLU A 86 3.13 5.87 11.76
CA GLU A 86 1.99 5.19 11.15
C GLU A 86 1.79 3.80 11.75
N GLY A 87 0.55 3.29 11.76
CA GLY A 87 0.26 1.95 12.29
C GLY A 87 0.39 1.83 13.81
N THR A 88 0.23 2.92 14.57
CA THR A 88 0.30 2.90 16.05
C THR A 88 -0.74 2.00 16.72
N HIS A 89 -1.79 1.63 16.00
CA HIS A 89 -2.85 0.73 16.45
C HIS A 89 -2.57 -0.74 16.13
N GLU A 90 -1.50 -1.04 15.39
CA GLU A 90 -1.14 -2.43 15.06
C GLU A 90 -0.31 -3.01 16.23
N PRO A 91 -0.60 -4.24 16.69
CA PRO A 91 0.14 -4.88 17.77
C PRO A 91 1.48 -5.44 17.27
N ASP A 92 2.34 -4.58 16.72
CA ASP A 92 3.60 -4.98 16.10
C ASP A 92 4.83 -4.35 16.76
N TRP A 93 4.62 -3.58 17.83
CA TRP A 93 5.68 -2.79 18.44
C TRP A 93 6.40 -3.58 19.53
N ARG A 94 7.73 -3.50 19.53
CA ARG A 94 8.61 -4.01 20.58
C ARG A 94 9.45 -2.88 21.15
N LEU A 95 9.46 -2.78 22.47
CA LEU A 95 10.39 -1.89 23.19
C LEU A 95 11.74 -2.60 23.30
N LEU A 96 12.81 -1.93 22.90
CA LEU A 96 14.15 -2.47 23.07
C LEU A 96 14.70 -2.23 24.48
N SER A 97 15.51 -3.19 24.93
CA SER A 97 16.40 -3.00 26.07
C SER A 97 17.44 -1.93 25.75
N THR A 98 18.03 -1.29 26.76
CA THR A 98 19.03 -0.22 26.54
C THR A 98 20.28 -0.76 25.84
N THR A 99 20.66 -2.00 26.13
CA THR A 99 21.80 -2.67 25.48
C THR A 99 21.53 -2.96 24.00
N GLU A 100 20.35 -3.53 23.67
CA GLU A 100 19.94 -3.75 22.27
C GLU A 100 19.79 -2.44 21.51
N ALA A 101 19.22 -1.41 22.14
CA ALA A 101 19.07 -0.10 21.54
C ALA A 101 20.44 0.50 21.20
N ASN A 102 21.40 0.47 22.13
CA ASN A 102 22.75 0.99 21.88
C ASN A 102 23.47 0.22 20.76
N ALA A 103 23.30 -1.10 20.70
CA ALA A 103 23.86 -1.90 19.61
C ALA A 103 23.26 -1.47 18.26
N LEU A 104 21.95 -1.30 18.16
CA LEU A 104 21.30 -0.84 16.91
C LEU A 104 21.66 0.59 16.53
N LEU A 105 21.84 1.48 17.51
CA LEU A 105 22.32 2.84 17.28
C LEU A 105 23.75 2.83 16.70
N ALA A 106 24.62 1.98 17.23
CA ALA A 106 25.98 1.80 16.71
C ALA A 106 25.98 1.24 15.28
N LEU A 107 25.16 0.22 15.01
CA LEU A 107 24.99 -0.37 13.68
C LEU A 107 24.47 0.65 12.66
N ALA A 108 23.55 1.53 13.06
CA ALA A 108 23.04 2.59 12.19
C ALA A 108 24.03 3.74 11.96
N ALA A 109 25.00 3.94 12.87
CA ALA A 109 26.09 4.90 12.63
C ALA A 109 27.07 4.39 11.56
N ASP A 110 27.15 3.08 11.35
CA ASP A 110 27.97 2.47 10.31
C ASP A 110 27.29 2.58 8.94
N SER A 111 27.79 3.50 8.10
CA SER A 111 27.29 3.70 6.73
C SER A 111 27.34 2.44 5.85
N LYS A 112 28.22 1.48 6.18
CA LYS A 112 28.35 0.19 5.48
C LYS A 112 27.16 -0.75 5.69
N GLN A 113 26.42 -0.59 6.77
CA GLN A 113 25.26 -1.42 7.10
C GLN A 113 23.93 -0.78 6.68
N SER A 114 24.00 0.45 6.16
CA SER A 114 22.85 1.11 5.56
C SER A 114 22.53 0.51 4.20
N ALA A 115 21.25 0.47 3.84
CA ALA A 115 20.83 -0.04 2.54
C ALA A 115 21.45 0.78 1.40
N GLN A 116 21.91 0.07 0.37
CA GLN A 116 22.48 0.67 -0.83
C GLN A 116 21.45 1.51 -1.58
N ASP A 117 21.91 2.58 -2.21
CA ASP A 117 21.09 3.39 -3.11
C ASP A 117 20.82 2.62 -4.40
N GLU A 118 19.57 2.17 -4.57
CA GLU A 118 19.09 1.66 -5.85
C GLU A 118 18.45 2.79 -6.66
N HIS A 119 18.89 2.94 -7.90
CA HIS A 119 18.35 3.92 -8.82
C HIS A 119 17.04 3.42 -9.44
N ILE A 120 15.91 3.92 -8.93
CA ILE A 120 14.58 3.61 -9.46
C ILE A 120 14.21 4.63 -10.54
N SER A 121 13.76 4.15 -11.71
CA SER A 121 13.23 5.01 -12.77
C SER A 121 11.90 5.65 -12.34
N CYS A 122 11.79 6.97 -12.50
CA CYS A 122 10.57 7.74 -12.21
C CYS A 122 9.50 7.65 -13.32
N VAL A 123 9.75 6.79 -14.30
CA VAL A 123 8.99 6.68 -15.52
C VAL A 123 8.69 5.22 -15.80
N ALA A 124 7.47 4.94 -16.24
CA ALA A 124 7.06 3.62 -16.68
C ALA A 124 6.70 3.62 -18.18
N PRO A 125 6.90 2.50 -18.88
CA PRO A 125 6.39 2.35 -20.24
C PRO A 125 4.88 2.46 -20.24
N MET A 126 4.34 3.19 -21.22
CA MET A 126 2.90 3.32 -21.38
C MET A 126 2.29 1.96 -21.74
N PRO A 127 1.15 1.57 -21.14
CA PRO A 127 0.44 0.37 -21.56
C PRO A 127 0.14 0.41 -23.07
N PRO A 128 0.36 -0.68 -23.82
CA PRO A 128 0.32 -0.66 -25.29
C PRO A 128 -1.04 -0.23 -25.85
N LEU A 129 -2.13 -0.70 -25.23
CA LEU A 129 -3.49 -0.34 -25.62
C LEU A 129 -3.78 1.16 -25.40
N LEU A 130 -3.22 1.76 -24.34
CA LEU A 130 -3.37 3.18 -24.07
C LEU A 130 -2.61 4.01 -25.11
N ALA A 131 -1.37 3.61 -25.44
CA ALA A 131 -0.56 4.25 -26.47
C ALA A 131 -1.29 4.23 -27.82
N LEU A 132 -1.82 3.07 -28.22
CA LEU A 132 -2.65 2.92 -29.42
C LEU A 132 -3.86 3.84 -29.45
N HIS A 133 -4.62 3.87 -28.35
CA HIS A 133 -5.83 4.67 -28.25
C HIS A 133 -5.53 6.17 -28.40
N LEU A 134 -4.50 6.65 -27.70
CA LEU A 134 -4.08 8.06 -27.77
C LEU A 134 -3.54 8.42 -29.16
N ARG A 135 -2.80 7.51 -29.81
CA ARG A 135 -2.28 7.70 -31.16
C ARG A 135 -3.40 7.80 -32.19
N ARG A 136 -4.36 6.87 -32.17
CA ARG A 136 -5.53 6.89 -33.08
C ARG A 136 -6.37 8.16 -32.92
N ASN A 137 -6.45 8.69 -31.71
CA ASN A 137 -7.22 9.89 -31.40
C ASN A 137 -6.44 11.20 -31.59
N GLY A 138 -5.19 11.15 -32.10
CA GLY A 138 -4.37 12.35 -32.35
C GLY A 138 -4.09 13.17 -31.09
N ARG A 139 -4.03 12.53 -29.91
CA ARG A 139 -3.83 13.22 -28.63
C ARG A 139 -2.37 13.48 -28.29
N PHE A 140 -1.44 12.80 -28.96
CA PHE A 140 -0.01 13.02 -28.76
C PHE A 140 0.47 14.28 -29.49
N PRO A 141 1.29 15.13 -28.85
CA PRO A 141 1.93 16.24 -29.54
C PRO A 141 2.99 15.72 -30.53
N GLU A 142 3.15 16.42 -31.65
CA GLU A 142 4.10 16.05 -32.71
C GLU A 142 5.55 15.97 -32.23
N SER A 143 5.91 16.78 -31.22
CA SER A 143 7.22 16.77 -30.58
C SER A 143 7.54 15.41 -29.94
N THR A 144 6.55 14.80 -29.31
CA THR A 144 6.70 13.49 -28.64
C THR A 144 6.79 12.35 -29.66
N LEU A 145 6.04 12.44 -30.75
CA LEU A 145 6.11 11.45 -31.84
C LEU A 145 7.51 11.44 -32.48
N LYS A 146 8.07 12.61 -32.80
CA LYS A 146 9.43 12.74 -33.35
C LYS A 146 10.49 12.19 -32.39
N ALA A 147 10.34 12.42 -31.09
CA ALA A 147 11.26 11.92 -30.08
C ALA A 147 11.24 10.38 -30.00
N VAL A 148 10.08 9.75 -30.18
CA VAL A 148 9.94 8.28 -30.20
C VAL A 148 10.49 7.69 -31.50
N GLU A 149 10.22 8.32 -32.64
CA GLU A 149 10.70 7.85 -33.95
C GLU A 149 12.22 7.90 -34.11
N GLY A 150 12.89 8.81 -33.40
CA GLY A 150 14.35 8.92 -33.38
C GLY A 150 15.07 7.85 -32.54
N LEU A 151 14.35 6.97 -31.84
CA LEU A 151 14.95 5.90 -31.05
C LEU A 151 15.40 4.72 -31.91
N PRO A 152 16.52 4.06 -31.57
CA PRO A 152 16.91 2.81 -32.22
C PRO A 152 15.81 1.77 -32.01
N LYS A 153 15.39 1.11 -33.10
CA LYS A 153 14.34 0.08 -33.07
C LYS A 153 14.83 -1.09 -32.21
N CYS A 154 14.09 -1.41 -31.16
CA CYS A 154 14.30 -2.62 -30.37
C CYS A 154 13.54 -3.78 -31.04
N ASP A 155 14.18 -4.94 -31.22
CA ASP A 155 13.68 -6.14 -31.94
C ASP A 155 12.53 -6.89 -31.22
N THR A 156 11.74 -6.17 -30.43
CA THR A 156 10.62 -6.73 -29.66
C THR A 156 9.34 -6.83 -30.51
N PRO A 157 8.40 -7.73 -30.15
CA PRO A 157 7.17 -7.94 -30.92
C PRO A 157 6.33 -6.66 -31.07
N GLU A 158 5.53 -6.59 -32.12
CA GLU A 158 4.85 -5.35 -32.58
C GLU A 158 4.00 -4.64 -31.51
N THR A 159 3.38 -5.38 -30.59
CA THR A 159 2.62 -4.83 -29.46
C THR A 159 3.51 -4.16 -28.42
N VAL A 160 4.76 -4.62 -28.26
CA VAL A 160 5.78 -3.97 -27.44
C VAL A 160 6.33 -2.75 -28.17
N ARG A 161 6.39 -2.74 -29.50
CA ARG A 161 6.88 -1.59 -30.30
C ARG A 161 6.04 -0.32 -30.12
N GLU A 162 4.74 -0.46 -29.87
CA GLU A 162 3.86 0.69 -29.65
C GLU A 162 3.95 1.23 -28.22
N ALA A 163 4.31 0.39 -27.25
CA ALA A 163 4.58 0.78 -25.88
C ALA A 163 6.03 1.23 -25.65
N SER A 164 6.99 0.77 -26.45
CA SER A 164 8.42 0.84 -26.15
C SER A 164 9.04 2.23 -26.22
N GLY A 165 8.30 3.23 -26.70
CA GLY A 165 8.76 4.61 -26.78
C GLY A 165 8.01 5.60 -25.89
N PHE A 166 6.71 5.36 -25.63
CA PHE A 166 5.89 6.30 -24.87
C PHE A 166 5.97 6.01 -23.38
N LEU A 167 6.09 7.10 -22.62
CA LEU A 167 6.35 7.03 -21.22
C LEU A 167 5.22 7.69 -20.42
N LEU A 168 4.95 7.15 -19.24
CA LEU A 168 4.06 7.72 -18.24
C LEU A 168 4.89 8.15 -17.04
N LEU A 169 4.66 9.38 -16.56
CA LEU A 169 5.16 9.79 -15.27
C LEU A 169 4.43 8.97 -14.20
N THR A 170 5.14 8.09 -13.52
CA THR A 170 4.56 7.35 -12.40
C THR A 170 4.76 8.14 -11.13
N ARG A 171 3.66 8.55 -10.49
CA ARG A 171 3.71 8.98 -9.10
C ARG A 171 4.12 7.76 -8.29
N MET A 172 5.36 7.75 -7.82
CA MET A 172 5.76 6.85 -6.75
C MET A 172 4.86 7.20 -5.57
N TRP A 173 4.09 6.24 -5.08
CA TRP A 173 3.38 6.47 -3.81
C TRP A 173 4.43 6.86 -2.78
N GLU A 174 4.14 7.90 -2.00
CA GLU A 174 4.92 8.28 -0.83
C GLU A 174 4.80 7.15 0.20
N ASP A 175 5.45 6.03 -0.09
CA ASP A 175 5.63 4.98 0.88
C ASP A 175 6.91 5.39 1.61
N PRO A 176 6.84 5.76 2.90
CA PRO A 176 8.04 6.15 3.66
C PRO A 176 9.04 5.00 3.81
N THR A 177 8.62 3.79 3.42
CA THR A 177 9.36 2.55 3.27
C THR A 177 10.07 2.42 1.90
N SER A 178 9.67 3.22 0.92
CA SER A 178 10.24 3.29 -0.44
C SER A 178 11.26 4.44 -0.56
N PHE A 179 12.36 4.34 0.18
CA PHE A 179 13.65 5.01 -0.09
C PHE A 179 13.74 6.53 -0.37
N LYS A 180 12.67 7.32 -0.31
CA LYS A 180 12.73 8.76 -0.62
C LYS A 180 11.88 9.58 0.34
N VAL A 181 12.43 9.89 1.51
CA VAL A 181 11.99 11.05 2.30
C VAL A 181 13.03 12.18 2.28
N VAL A 182 14.26 12.00 1.75
CA VAL A 182 15.28 13.07 1.85
C VAL A 182 15.82 13.60 0.51
N GLN A 183 15.61 12.95 -0.63
CA GLN A 183 16.00 13.55 -1.90
C GLN A 183 14.95 13.28 -2.97
N VAL A 184 14.17 14.34 -3.24
CA VAL A 184 13.71 14.85 -4.55
C VAL A 184 13.55 13.79 -5.67
N PRO A 185 12.44 13.81 -6.44
CA PRO A 185 12.27 12.96 -7.60
C PRO A 185 13.52 13.00 -8.46
N LEU A 186 14.00 11.83 -8.87
CA LEU A 186 14.96 11.79 -9.96
C LEU A 186 14.20 12.41 -11.12
N THR A 187 14.51 13.65 -11.45
CA THR A 187 13.83 14.32 -12.55
C THR A 187 14.11 13.46 -13.78
N PRO A 188 13.08 13.06 -14.54
CA PRO A 188 13.29 12.28 -15.75
C PRO A 188 14.33 12.99 -16.61
N ASN A 189 15.23 12.25 -17.24
CA ASN A 189 16.24 12.84 -18.11
C ASN A 189 15.54 13.65 -19.23
N SER A 190 16.20 14.66 -19.82
CA SER A 190 15.61 15.47 -20.90
C SER A 190 15.07 14.60 -22.05
N ASN A 191 15.74 13.48 -22.34
CA ASN A 191 15.27 12.47 -23.31
C ASN A 191 13.99 11.73 -22.84
N GLU A 192 13.85 11.43 -21.56
CA GLU A 192 12.63 10.81 -21.03
C GLU A 192 11.47 11.82 -20.99
N GLN A 193 11.75 13.07 -20.64
CA GLN A 193 10.75 14.14 -20.59
C GLN A 193 10.04 14.36 -21.93
N SER A 194 10.75 14.28 -23.04
CA SER A 194 10.15 14.44 -24.37
C SER A 194 9.20 13.30 -24.76
N ARG A 195 9.29 12.16 -24.07
CA ARG A 195 8.51 10.94 -24.30
C ARG A 195 7.32 10.77 -23.36
N ILE A 196 7.21 11.62 -22.34
CA ILE A 196 6.15 11.53 -21.31
C ILE A 196 4.86 12.18 -21.82
N HIS A 197 3.73 11.50 -21.64
CA HIS A 197 2.41 12.05 -21.92
C HIS A 197 1.40 11.69 -20.80
N PRO A 198 0.64 12.66 -20.23
CA PRO A 198 0.61 14.10 -20.53
C PRO A 198 1.95 14.80 -20.23
N PRO A 199 2.20 16.00 -20.79
CA PRO A 199 3.47 16.70 -20.60
C PRO A 199 3.85 16.86 -19.14
N TYR A 200 5.16 16.78 -18.84
CA TYR A 200 5.68 16.81 -17.47
C TYR A 200 5.16 18.00 -16.64
N THR A 201 5.04 19.18 -17.26
CA THR A 201 4.52 20.41 -16.62
C THR A 201 3.07 20.30 -16.17
N VAL A 202 2.24 19.53 -16.87
CA VAL A 202 0.83 19.30 -16.53
C VAL A 202 0.73 18.25 -15.42
N ALA A 203 1.56 17.20 -15.49
CA ALA A 203 1.54 16.11 -14.52
C ALA A 203 2.10 16.51 -13.14
N SER A 204 3.02 17.48 -13.06
CA SER A 204 3.67 17.91 -11.81
C SER A 204 2.98 19.06 -11.08
N SER A 205 2.03 19.74 -11.71
CA SER A 205 1.62 21.08 -11.26
C SER A 205 0.73 21.15 -10.01
N ASP A 206 0.13 20.05 -9.52
CA ASP A 206 -0.82 20.19 -8.39
C ASP A 206 -1.02 18.95 -7.50
N ASP A 207 -0.26 17.87 -7.69
CA ASP A 207 -0.21 16.72 -6.79
C ASP A 207 -1.56 16.06 -6.39
N LEU A 208 -2.65 16.41 -7.07
CA LEU A 208 -4.01 16.06 -6.67
C LEU A 208 -4.81 15.53 -7.85
N VAL A 209 -4.76 14.20 -8.03
CA VAL A 209 -5.85 13.50 -8.71
C VAL A 209 -7.07 13.59 -7.80
N ARG A 210 -7.98 14.53 -8.09
CA ARG A 210 -9.31 14.56 -7.45
C ARG A 210 -10.03 13.26 -7.80
N LYS A 211 -10.04 12.30 -6.87
CA LYS A 211 -10.90 11.13 -6.96
C LYS A 211 -12.34 11.65 -7.09
N ARG A 212 -13.06 11.19 -8.11
CA ARG A 212 -14.49 11.47 -8.22
C ARG A 212 -15.15 11.02 -6.92
N ASN A 213 -16.04 11.85 -6.37
CA ASN A 213 -16.93 11.42 -5.30
C ASN A 213 -17.73 10.23 -5.83
N LEU A 214 -17.33 9.04 -5.40
CA LEU A 214 -18.06 7.82 -5.70
C LEU A 214 -19.17 7.76 -4.65
N ASP A 215 -20.38 8.12 -5.07
CA ASP A 215 -21.61 7.82 -4.33
C ASP A 215 -21.75 6.29 -4.32
N ARG A 216 -21.32 5.66 -3.22
CA ARG A 216 -21.31 4.20 -3.05
C ARG A 216 -22.22 3.87 -1.89
N ASP A 217 -23.01 2.81 -2.06
CA ASP A 217 -23.90 2.31 -1.00
C ASP A 217 -23.15 1.68 0.17
N PHE A 218 -21.82 1.55 0.08
CA PHE A 218 -20.98 1.02 1.14
C PHE A 218 -19.60 1.68 1.18
N TYR A 219 -19.06 1.78 2.40
CA TYR A 219 -17.71 2.26 2.66
C TYR A 219 -16.94 1.24 3.51
N TYR A 220 -15.65 1.08 3.22
CA TYR A 220 -14.76 0.29 4.08
C TYR A 220 -14.10 1.20 5.10
N ILE A 221 -14.25 0.88 6.38
CA ILE A 221 -13.62 1.57 7.50
C ILE A 221 -12.61 0.63 8.13
N ARG A 222 -11.37 1.08 8.27
CA ARG A 222 -10.36 0.39 9.07
C ARG A 222 -10.46 0.91 10.49
N ARG A 223 -10.73 0.03 11.47
CA ARG A 223 -10.73 0.41 12.88
C ARG A 223 -9.58 -0.26 13.62
N SER A 224 -9.08 0.41 14.66
CA SER A 224 -8.00 -0.04 15.53
C SER A 224 -8.31 -1.23 16.40
N ASP A 225 -9.58 -1.41 16.75
CA ASP A 225 -10.06 -2.48 17.63
C ASP A 225 -10.08 -3.84 16.91
N THR A 226 -10.09 -3.81 15.58
CA THR A 226 -9.96 -5.02 14.74
C THR A 226 -8.85 -4.81 13.69
N PRO A 227 -7.56 -4.81 14.10
CA PRO A 227 -6.47 -4.73 13.14
C PRO A 227 -6.54 -5.91 12.17
N GLY A 228 -6.40 -5.64 10.87
CA GLY A 228 -6.51 -6.64 9.79
C GLY A 228 -7.91 -6.87 9.21
N LEU A 229 -8.97 -6.32 9.82
CA LEU A 229 -10.34 -6.41 9.30
C LEU A 229 -10.83 -5.06 8.76
N TYR A 230 -11.47 -5.09 7.59
CA TYR A 230 -12.21 -3.97 7.05
C TYR A 230 -13.67 -4.07 7.47
N TRP A 231 -14.19 -3.00 8.05
CA TRP A 231 -15.61 -2.86 8.32
C TRP A 231 -16.28 -2.35 7.06
N LYS A 232 -17.02 -3.21 6.37
CA LYS A 232 -17.93 -2.78 5.31
C LYS A 232 -19.18 -2.20 5.97
N VAL A 233 -19.30 -0.88 5.94
CA VAL A 233 -20.47 -0.15 6.43
C VAL A 233 -21.41 0.06 5.26
N ILE A 234 -22.59 -0.57 5.32
CA ILE A 234 -23.62 -0.43 4.28
C ILE A 234 -24.55 0.72 4.68
N THR A 235 -24.67 1.71 3.81
CA THR A 235 -25.58 2.86 3.95
C THR A 235 -26.98 2.42 3.48
N THR A 236 -28.02 2.80 4.21
CA THR A 236 -29.41 2.28 4.05
C THR A 236 -30.15 2.77 2.80
N ARG A 237 -29.47 3.27 1.76
CA ARG A 237 -30.16 3.76 0.54
C ARG A 237 -30.77 2.64 -0.32
N SER A 238 -30.38 1.38 -0.11
CA SER A 238 -30.86 0.23 -0.89
C SER A 238 -31.92 -0.64 -0.20
N SER A 239 -32.62 -0.16 0.85
CA SER A 239 -33.72 -0.94 1.46
C SER A 239 -35.07 -0.73 0.76
N ILE A 240 -35.13 0.06 -0.31
CA ILE A 240 -36.34 0.27 -1.11
C ILE A 240 -36.08 -0.32 -2.48
N GLN A 241 -36.22 -1.64 -2.62
CA GLN A 241 -36.55 -2.37 -3.86
C GLN A 241 -36.30 -3.87 -3.66
N THR A 242 -37.04 -4.51 -2.75
CA THR A 242 -37.41 -5.93 -2.93
C THR A 242 -38.61 -6.27 -2.06
N GLU A 243 -39.77 -5.68 -2.39
CA GLU A 243 -41.05 -6.28 -2.03
C GLU A 243 -41.75 -6.69 -3.31
N HIS A 244 -41.66 -7.97 -3.65
CA HIS A 244 -42.74 -8.67 -4.33
C HIS A 244 -42.88 -10.06 -3.70
N PRO A 245 -44.08 -10.42 -3.20
CA PRO A 245 -44.34 -11.70 -2.58
C PRO A 245 -44.65 -12.73 -3.67
N ILE A 246 -43.95 -13.86 -3.66
CA ILE A 246 -44.42 -15.07 -4.37
C ILE A 246 -44.40 -16.20 -3.34
N ALA A 247 -45.60 -16.75 -3.13
CA ALA A 247 -45.93 -17.84 -2.21
C ALA A 247 -45.24 -19.16 -2.61
N PRO A 248 -45.20 -20.17 -1.72
CA PRO A 248 -44.37 -21.34 -1.90
C PRO A 248 -45.02 -22.34 -2.86
N SER A 249 -44.22 -22.93 -3.74
CA SER A 249 -44.58 -24.13 -4.48
C SER A 249 -43.46 -25.16 -4.33
N ASP A 250 -43.80 -26.25 -3.65
CA ASP A 250 -43.05 -27.49 -3.57
C ASP A 250 -42.59 -27.98 -4.95
N GLN A 251 -41.38 -28.52 -5.04
CA GLN A 251 -41.06 -29.76 -5.78
C GLN A 251 -39.56 -30.13 -5.72
N ASN A 252 -39.27 -31.19 -4.96
CA ASN A 252 -38.43 -32.35 -5.28
C ASN A 252 -37.15 -32.16 -6.12
N PHE A 253 -36.00 -32.34 -5.45
CA PHE A 253 -34.74 -32.76 -6.06
C PHE A 253 -34.61 -34.30 -6.03
N PRO A 254 -34.20 -34.97 -7.12
CA PRO A 254 -33.64 -36.31 -7.03
C PRO A 254 -32.10 -36.27 -6.99
N SER A 255 -31.54 -36.90 -5.95
CA SER A 255 -30.13 -37.21 -5.76
C SER A 255 -29.69 -38.38 -6.64
N SER A 256 -28.64 -38.20 -7.44
CA SER A 256 -27.99 -39.29 -8.19
C SER A 256 -26.76 -39.84 -7.45
N THR A 257 -26.86 -41.07 -6.97
CA THR A 257 -25.75 -41.93 -6.52
C THR A 257 -25.13 -42.70 -7.69
N PRO A 258 -23.84 -43.07 -7.66
CA PRO A 258 -23.18 -43.81 -8.74
C PRO A 258 -23.24 -45.33 -8.50
N THR A 259 -23.64 -46.09 -9.53
CA THR A 259 -23.66 -47.57 -9.53
C THR A 259 -22.52 -48.16 -10.36
N HIS A 260 -21.78 -49.06 -9.71
CA HIS A 260 -20.79 -49.99 -10.28
C HIS A 260 -21.41 -50.89 -11.37
N LYS A 261 -20.70 -51.11 -12.47
CA LYS A 261 -21.02 -52.13 -13.49
C LYS A 261 -20.11 -53.36 -13.29
N THR A 262 -20.73 -54.51 -13.08
CA THR A 262 -20.13 -55.84 -13.24
C THR A 262 -20.94 -56.57 -14.31
N LYS A 263 -20.30 -57.02 -15.40
CA LYS A 263 -20.91 -57.86 -16.44
C LYS A 263 -20.75 -59.34 -16.05
N PRO A 264 -21.75 -60.20 -16.30
CA PRO A 264 -21.62 -61.64 -16.18
C PRO A 264 -21.16 -62.29 -17.50
N SER A 265 -20.49 -63.43 -17.35
CA SER A 265 -20.19 -64.45 -18.36
C SER A 265 -21.41 -65.32 -18.65
N GLU A 266 -21.58 -65.78 -19.89
CA GLU A 266 -22.00 -67.15 -20.20
C GLU A 266 -21.85 -67.48 -21.70
N SER A 267 -21.61 -68.78 -21.96
CA SER A 267 -21.41 -69.53 -23.21
C SER A 267 -20.08 -69.36 -23.96
#